data_AF-A0A086B0M2-F1
#
_entry.id   AF-A0A086B0M2-F1
#
_cell.length_a   1.000
_cell.length_b   1.000
_cell.length_c   1.000
_cell.angle_alpha   90.00
_cell.angle_beta   90.00
_cell.angle_gamma   90.00
#
_symmetry.space_group_name_H-M   'P 1'
#
loop_
_entity.id
_entity.type
_entity.pdbx_description
1 polymer ?
#
loop_
_entity_poly.entity_id
_entity_poly.type
_entity_poly.pdbx_seq_one_letter_code
_entity_poly.pdbx_strand_id
1 'polypeptide(L)'
;MRIEYDIKLGFKDVMFRPKRSTLKSRSEVNLEREFTFKHTKKKWRGVPLIAANMDTVGTFEMAVELAKDKIITAVHKHYTPEEWSLFLDSQPESIHQYIALSTGTGKADEEKLRLILEKHPKIEFLCIDVANGYSEHFVGFVKKARANFPDKIIIAGNVVTGEMVEELLLVGADIIKVGIGPGSVCTTRVKTGVGYPQLSAIIECSDAAHGLGGHIIADGGCKVPGDVAKAFGGGADFVMLGGMFAGHDESGGEIIEENGKKYRLFYGMSSKTAMDKHSGGVAEYRASEGKTVKAVYKGPVSETVKDILGGVRSTCTYVGASQLKELSKRTTFIRVQEQENQVFKD
;
A
#
# COMPACT_ATOMS: atom_id res chain seq x y z
N MET A 1 22.75 11.83 20.97
CA MET A 1 22.87 10.37 20.76
C MET A 1 21.71 9.70 21.48
N ARG A 2 20.73 9.18 20.74
CA ARG A 2 19.57 8.47 21.31
C ARG A 2 19.83 6.98 21.10
N ILE A 3 19.83 6.20 22.19
CA ILE A 3 19.85 4.74 22.11
C ILE A 3 18.40 4.28 22.18
N GLU A 4 17.94 3.53 21.18
CA GLU A 4 16.63 2.89 21.21
C GLU A 4 16.75 1.53 21.88
N TYR A 5 16.19 1.41 23.08
CA TYR A 5 16.16 0.15 23.84
C TYR A 5 14.89 -0.68 23.55
N ASP A 6 13.91 -0.08 22.90
CA ASP A 6 12.61 -0.69 22.69
C ASP A 6 12.64 -1.72 21.56
N ILE A 7 12.05 -2.88 21.82
CA ILE A 7 11.91 -3.94 20.82
C ILE A 7 10.88 -3.50 19.77
N LYS A 8 11.30 -3.42 18.51
CA LYS A 8 10.42 -3.15 17.38
C LYS A 8 9.76 -4.44 16.89
N LEU A 9 8.47 -4.35 16.55
CA LEU A 9 7.59 -5.48 16.30
C LEU A 9 7.09 -5.46 14.85
N GLY A 10 7.02 -6.64 14.24
CA GLY A 10 6.25 -6.91 13.02
C GLY A 10 4.88 -7.50 13.36
N PHE A 11 4.09 -7.79 12.32
CA PHE A 11 2.74 -8.35 12.51
C PHE A 11 2.74 -9.68 13.26
N LYS A 12 3.76 -10.53 13.05
CA LYS A 12 3.85 -11.85 13.69
C LYS A 12 4.11 -11.81 15.19
N ASP A 13 4.60 -10.69 15.70
CA ASP A 13 5.07 -10.58 17.08
C ASP A 13 3.92 -10.19 18.04
N VAL A 14 2.70 -9.97 17.53
CA VAL A 14 1.54 -9.61 18.33
C VAL A 14 0.24 -10.31 17.93
N MET A 15 -0.73 -10.33 18.84
CA MET A 15 -2.14 -10.69 18.60
C MET A 15 -3.09 -9.64 19.19
N PHE A 16 -4.32 -9.58 18.69
CA PHE A 16 -5.37 -8.78 19.30
C PHE A 16 -5.84 -9.42 20.61
N ARG A 17 -6.01 -8.61 21.66
CA ARG A 17 -6.80 -8.98 22.83
C ARG A 17 -8.29 -8.85 22.49
N PRO A 18 -9.10 -9.93 22.56
CA PRO A 18 -10.55 -9.82 22.40
C PRO A 18 -11.16 -8.94 23.49
N LYS A 19 -12.28 -8.29 23.17
CA LYS A 19 -13.03 -7.43 24.09
C LYS A 19 -14.52 -7.75 24.01
N ARG A 20 -15.27 -7.39 25.05
CA ARG A 20 -16.73 -7.55 25.06
C ARG A 20 -17.32 -6.80 23.85
N SER A 21 -18.16 -7.49 23.08
CA SER A 21 -18.82 -6.98 21.88
C SER A 21 -20.33 -7.15 22.00
N THR A 22 -21.09 -6.22 21.42
CA THR A 22 -22.55 -6.31 21.27
C THR A 22 -22.96 -6.75 19.87
N LEU A 23 -22.01 -6.88 18.94
CA LEU A 23 -22.24 -7.33 17.57
C LEU A 23 -22.63 -8.80 17.56
N LYS A 24 -23.65 -9.16 16.78
CA LYS A 24 -24.11 -10.56 16.68
C LYS A 24 -23.57 -11.24 15.43
N SER A 25 -23.25 -10.47 14.39
CA SER A 25 -22.75 -10.96 13.11
C SER A 25 -21.62 -10.10 12.56
N ARG A 26 -20.72 -10.74 11.80
CA ARG A 26 -19.70 -10.07 10.99
C ARG A 26 -20.29 -9.14 9.93
N SER A 27 -21.50 -9.42 9.46
CA SER A 27 -22.20 -8.59 8.47
C SER A 27 -22.63 -7.21 9.00
N GLU A 28 -22.66 -7.03 10.33
CA GLU A 28 -22.97 -5.74 10.97
C GLU A 28 -21.80 -4.74 10.90
N VAL A 29 -20.59 -5.22 10.57
CA VAL A 29 -19.38 -4.40 10.54
C VAL A 29 -19.27 -3.62 9.24
N ASN A 30 -19.21 -2.29 9.34
CA ASN A 30 -18.90 -1.41 8.21
C ASN A 30 -17.38 -1.20 8.06
N LEU A 31 -16.83 -1.60 6.91
CA LEU A 31 -15.41 -1.43 6.60
C LEU A 31 -15.08 -0.16 5.81
N GLU A 32 -16.09 0.58 5.33
CA GLU A 32 -15.85 1.85 4.68
C GLU A 32 -15.36 2.91 5.67
N ARG A 33 -14.44 3.76 5.22
CA ARG A 33 -13.96 4.95 5.94
C ARG A 33 -14.30 6.19 5.13
N GLU A 34 -14.58 7.28 5.82
CA GLU A 34 -14.57 8.63 5.23
C GLU A 34 -13.35 9.37 5.79
N PHE A 35 -12.56 9.95 4.89
CA PHE A 35 -11.38 10.75 5.21
C PHE A 35 -11.54 12.17 4.64
N THR A 36 -10.97 13.15 5.33
CA THR A 36 -10.81 14.53 4.82
C THR A 36 -9.33 14.85 4.76
N PHE A 37 -8.80 15.18 3.59
CA PHE A 37 -7.36 15.32 3.42
C PHE A 37 -6.84 16.71 3.82
N LYS A 38 -5.65 16.74 4.42
CA LYS A 38 -5.08 17.92 5.10
C LYS A 38 -5.01 19.15 4.19
N HIS A 39 -4.48 18.99 2.98
CA HIS A 39 -4.16 20.13 2.10
C HIS A 39 -5.28 20.45 1.15
N THR A 40 -5.94 19.43 0.57
CA THR A 40 -7.01 19.66 -0.41
C THR A 40 -8.38 19.89 0.22
N LYS A 41 -8.58 19.46 1.48
CA LYS A 41 -9.89 19.39 2.16
C LYS A 41 -10.92 18.51 1.44
N LYS A 42 -10.53 17.79 0.38
CA LYS A 42 -11.37 16.83 -0.31
C LYS A 42 -11.72 15.69 0.64
N LYS A 43 -12.91 15.13 0.42
CA LYS A 43 -13.39 13.95 1.14
C LYS A 43 -13.32 12.75 0.22
N TRP A 44 -12.93 11.61 0.77
CA TRP A 44 -12.99 10.32 0.08
C TRP A 44 -13.67 9.30 0.97
N ARG A 45 -14.48 8.42 0.37
CA ARG A 45 -15.15 7.33 1.05
C ARG A 45 -14.99 6.02 0.30
N GLY A 46 -14.49 4.99 0.98
CA GLY A 46 -14.32 3.66 0.42
C GLY A 46 -13.72 2.68 1.41
N VAL A 47 -13.38 1.49 0.93
CA VAL A 47 -12.68 0.48 1.72
C VAL A 47 -11.18 0.78 1.62
N PRO A 48 -10.48 1.08 2.73
CA PRO A 48 -9.14 1.66 2.66
C PRO A 48 -8.04 0.60 2.46
N LEU A 49 -8.24 -0.26 1.47
CA LEU A 49 -7.21 -1.11 0.89
C LEU A 49 -6.66 -0.41 -0.37
N ILE A 50 -5.40 -0.70 -0.69
CA ILE A 50 -4.75 -0.18 -1.90
C ILE A 50 -4.00 -1.32 -2.61
N ALA A 51 -4.22 -1.52 -3.90
CA ALA A 51 -3.31 -2.34 -4.71
C ALA A 51 -2.01 -1.60 -4.98
N ALA A 52 -0.87 -2.26 -4.72
CA ALA A 52 0.45 -1.65 -4.85
C ALA A 52 0.80 -1.29 -6.30
N ASN A 53 1.53 -0.19 -6.49
CA ASN A 53 1.95 0.38 -7.78
C ASN A 53 3.08 -0.39 -8.49
N MET A 54 3.00 -1.71 -8.44
CA MET A 54 3.90 -2.64 -9.11
C MET A 54 3.31 -3.03 -10.46
N ASP A 55 4.14 -3.23 -11.48
CA ASP A 55 3.68 -3.61 -12.83
C ASP A 55 3.02 -5.01 -12.90
N THR A 56 3.14 -5.77 -11.83
CA THR A 56 2.51 -7.09 -11.65
C THR A 56 1.26 -7.04 -10.75
N VAL A 57 0.87 -5.86 -10.24
CA VAL A 57 -0.25 -5.71 -9.29
C VAL A 57 -1.15 -4.53 -9.66
N GLY A 58 -0.61 -3.32 -9.72
CA GLY A 58 -1.35 -2.08 -9.97
C GLY A 58 -1.64 -1.87 -11.46
N THR A 59 -2.33 -2.82 -12.08
CA THR A 59 -2.76 -2.79 -13.48
C THR A 59 -4.12 -2.10 -13.64
N PHE A 60 -4.52 -1.82 -14.87
CA PHE A 60 -5.86 -1.29 -15.14
C PHE A 60 -6.96 -2.31 -14.84
N GLU A 61 -6.72 -3.60 -15.12
CA GLU A 61 -7.65 -4.69 -14.83
C GLU A 61 -7.90 -4.80 -13.31
N MET A 62 -6.83 -4.69 -12.50
CA MET A 62 -6.93 -4.67 -11.05
C MET A 62 -7.72 -3.44 -10.58
N ALA A 63 -7.51 -2.27 -11.20
CA ALA A 63 -8.27 -1.06 -10.88
C ALA A 63 -9.78 -1.23 -11.13
N VAL A 64 -10.17 -1.84 -12.25
CA VAL A 64 -11.59 -2.09 -12.56
C VAL A 64 -12.22 -3.03 -11.54
N GLU A 65 -11.55 -4.13 -11.20
CA GLU A 65 -12.12 -5.12 -10.29
C GLU A 65 -12.22 -4.59 -8.85
N LEU A 66 -11.17 -3.95 -8.34
CA LEU A 66 -11.14 -3.41 -6.99
C LEU A 66 -12.07 -2.21 -6.80
N ALA A 67 -12.31 -1.40 -7.84
CA ALA A 67 -13.25 -0.29 -7.76
C ALA A 67 -14.70 -0.73 -7.49
N LYS A 68 -15.08 -1.99 -7.80
CA LYS A 68 -16.40 -2.55 -7.45
C LYS A 68 -16.63 -2.60 -5.94
N ASP A 69 -15.55 -2.79 -5.17
CA ASP A 69 -15.54 -2.77 -3.71
C ASP A 69 -15.09 -1.41 -3.12
N LYS A 70 -14.98 -0.37 -3.96
CA LYS A 70 -14.49 0.97 -3.58
C LYS A 70 -13.09 0.95 -2.98
N ILE A 71 -12.23 0.06 -3.51
CA ILE A 71 -10.83 -0.10 -3.13
C ILE A 71 -9.97 0.66 -4.14
N ILE A 72 -8.94 1.37 -3.67
CA ILE A 72 -8.05 2.14 -4.54
C ILE A 72 -7.02 1.22 -5.21
N THR A 73 -6.69 1.48 -6.47
CA THR A 73 -5.49 0.93 -7.11
C THR A 73 -4.49 2.05 -7.36
N ALA A 74 -3.30 1.95 -6.76
CA ALA A 74 -2.18 2.78 -7.19
C ALA A 74 -1.63 2.16 -8.48
N VAL A 75 -1.94 2.78 -9.61
CA VAL A 75 -1.60 2.24 -10.93
C VAL A 75 -0.12 2.46 -11.18
N HIS A 76 0.57 1.41 -11.62
CA HIS A 76 2.01 1.46 -11.88
C HIS A 76 2.37 2.54 -12.91
N LYS A 77 3.58 3.10 -12.82
CA LYS A 77 3.99 4.24 -13.65
C LYS A 77 4.36 3.91 -15.11
N HIS A 78 4.22 2.67 -15.55
CA HIS A 78 4.74 2.21 -16.84
C HIS A 78 3.78 2.30 -18.03
N TYR A 79 2.49 2.60 -17.81
CA TYR A 79 1.55 2.87 -18.91
C TYR A 79 1.81 4.24 -19.54
N THR A 80 1.61 4.35 -20.86
CA THR A 80 1.73 5.60 -21.61
C THR A 80 0.49 6.50 -21.44
N PRO A 81 0.58 7.80 -21.74
CA PRO A 81 -0.58 8.70 -21.74
C PRO A 81 -1.74 8.23 -22.65
N GLU A 82 -1.42 7.57 -23.76
CA GLU A 82 -2.40 6.99 -24.70
C GLU A 82 -3.13 5.82 -24.05
N GLU A 83 -2.41 4.90 -23.41
CA GLU A 83 -3.00 3.76 -22.69
C GLU A 83 -3.91 4.24 -21.54
N TRP A 84 -3.50 5.27 -20.79
CA TRP A 84 -4.34 5.93 -19.80
C TRP A 84 -5.62 6.51 -20.40
N SER A 85 -5.53 7.08 -21.60
CA SER A 85 -6.69 7.63 -22.29
C SER A 85 -7.65 6.53 -22.73
N LEU A 86 -7.14 5.49 -23.39
CA LEU A 86 -7.93 4.33 -23.81
C LEU A 86 -8.62 3.66 -22.61
N PHE A 87 -7.90 3.53 -21.50
CA PHE A 87 -8.48 3.04 -20.25
C PHE A 87 -9.63 3.94 -19.80
N LEU A 88 -9.38 5.21 -19.51
CA LEU A 88 -10.37 6.10 -18.90
C LEU A 88 -11.57 6.38 -19.81
N ASP A 89 -11.38 6.44 -21.12
CA ASP A 89 -12.47 6.60 -22.10
C ASP A 89 -13.46 5.43 -22.07
N SER A 90 -13.02 4.25 -21.61
CA SER A 90 -13.84 3.03 -21.49
C SER A 90 -14.49 2.83 -20.10
N GLN A 91 -14.18 3.68 -19.12
CA GLN A 91 -14.59 3.49 -17.74
C GLN A 91 -15.65 4.51 -17.28
N PRO A 92 -16.49 4.15 -16.29
CA PRO A 92 -17.40 5.11 -15.68
C PRO A 92 -16.61 6.19 -14.92
N GLU A 93 -17.16 7.41 -14.85
CA GLU A 93 -16.52 8.54 -14.18
C GLU A 93 -16.13 8.23 -12.72
N SER A 94 -16.87 7.36 -12.03
CA SER A 94 -16.57 6.94 -10.66
C SER A 94 -15.19 6.30 -10.47
N ILE A 95 -14.57 5.76 -11.53
CA ILE A 95 -13.25 5.11 -11.44
C ILE A 95 -12.16 6.07 -10.93
N HIS A 96 -12.30 7.37 -11.21
CA HIS A 96 -11.33 8.39 -10.83
C HIS A 96 -11.12 8.53 -9.31
N GLN A 97 -12.12 8.14 -8.52
CA GLN A 97 -12.05 8.14 -7.05
C GLN A 97 -11.28 6.94 -6.48
N TYR A 98 -11.02 5.92 -7.30
CA TYR A 98 -10.45 4.64 -6.89
C TYR A 98 -9.16 4.29 -7.63
N ILE A 99 -8.53 5.29 -8.25
CA ILE A 99 -7.22 5.14 -8.90
C ILE A 99 -6.27 6.23 -8.41
N ALA A 100 -5.01 5.86 -8.24
CA ALA A 100 -3.92 6.80 -8.03
C ALA A 100 -2.89 6.68 -9.14
N LEU A 101 -2.48 7.81 -9.71
CA LEU A 101 -1.44 7.86 -10.72
C LEU A 101 -0.07 7.86 -10.05
N SER A 102 0.73 6.82 -10.27
CA SER A 102 2.07 6.73 -9.66
C SER A 102 3.16 7.39 -10.48
N THR A 103 4.16 7.94 -9.78
CA THR A 103 5.33 8.57 -10.39
C THR A 103 6.59 8.40 -9.52
N GLY A 104 7.77 8.51 -10.14
CA GLY A 104 9.04 8.73 -9.45
C GLY A 104 9.44 10.20 -9.45
N THR A 105 10.70 10.52 -9.15
CA THR A 105 11.22 11.90 -9.15
C THR A 105 12.04 12.28 -10.38
N GLY A 106 12.14 11.39 -11.37
CA GLY A 106 12.90 11.64 -12.60
C GLY A 106 12.19 12.61 -13.54
N LYS A 107 12.94 13.38 -14.33
CA LYS A 107 12.39 14.37 -15.29
C LYS A 107 11.37 13.76 -16.27
N ALA A 108 11.65 12.57 -16.79
CA ALA A 108 10.74 11.88 -17.71
C ALA A 108 9.44 11.42 -17.01
N ASP A 109 9.53 10.99 -15.75
CA ASP A 109 8.37 10.64 -14.95
C ASP A 109 7.52 11.88 -14.62
N GLU A 110 8.17 13.02 -14.35
CA GLU A 110 7.49 14.30 -14.14
C GLU A 110 6.74 14.78 -15.39
N GLU A 111 7.37 14.69 -16.57
CA GLU A 111 6.73 15.10 -17.82
C GLU A 111 5.53 14.21 -18.17
N LYS A 112 5.68 12.90 -18.04
CA LYS A 112 4.59 11.93 -18.24
C LYS A 112 3.43 12.18 -17.26
N LEU A 113 3.74 12.45 -15.99
CA LEU A 113 2.75 12.81 -14.99
C LEU A 113 1.94 14.04 -15.43
N ARG A 114 2.63 15.10 -15.87
CA ARG A 114 2.01 16.34 -16.34
C ARG A 114 1.06 16.07 -17.51
N LEU A 115 1.53 15.35 -18.53
CA LEU A 115 0.72 15.03 -19.72
C LEU A 115 -0.56 14.25 -19.37
N ILE A 116 -0.46 13.26 -18.48
CA ILE A 116 -1.62 12.46 -18.06
C ILE A 116 -2.61 13.33 -17.27
N LEU A 117 -2.14 14.12 -16.30
CA LEU A 117 -3.03 14.95 -15.46
C LEU A 117 -3.66 16.11 -16.22
N GLU A 118 -2.99 16.68 -17.21
CA GLU A 118 -3.57 17.72 -18.10
C GLU A 118 -4.73 17.16 -18.92
N LYS A 119 -4.60 15.94 -19.43
CA LYS A 119 -5.65 15.27 -20.20
C LYS A 119 -6.76 14.71 -19.31
N HIS A 120 -6.40 14.23 -18.12
CA HIS A 120 -7.29 13.53 -17.19
C HIS A 120 -7.34 14.21 -15.82
N PRO A 121 -7.83 15.47 -15.75
CA PRO A 121 -7.79 16.27 -14.52
C PRO A 121 -8.69 15.71 -13.40
N LYS A 122 -9.59 14.77 -13.70
CA LYS A 122 -10.47 14.14 -12.71
C LYS A 122 -9.76 13.12 -11.83
N ILE A 123 -8.56 12.65 -12.20
CA ILE A 123 -7.75 11.81 -11.32
C ILE A 123 -7.47 12.60 -10.03
N GLU A 124 -7.85 12.02 -8.89
CA GLU A 124 -7.77 12.71 -7.61
C GLU A 124 -6.47 12.43 -6.85
N PHE A 125 -5.93 11.21 -6.97
CA PHE A 125 -4.78 10.75 -6.20
C PHE A 125 -3.50 10.73 -7.04
N LEU A 126 -2.43 11.29 -6.48
CA LEU A 126 -1.07 11.21 -7.01
C LEU A 126 -0.20 10.41 -6.05
N CYS A 127 0.42 9.33 -6.53
CA CYS A 127 1.29 8.47 -5.72
C CYS A 127 2.76 8.66 -6.09
N ILE A 128 3.47 9.49 -5.33
CA ILE A 128 4.91 9.73 -5.50
C ILE A 128 5.68 8.67 -4.71
N ASP A 129 6.33 7.76 -5.42
CA ASP A 129 6.93 6.55 -4.85
C ASP A 129 8.42 6.45 -5.17
N VAL A 130 9.23 6.36 -4.11
CA VAL A 130 10.67 6.12 -4.16
C VAL A 130 11.11 5.14 -3.08
N ALA A 131 12.24 4.48 -3.28
CA ALA A 131 12.80 3.56 -2.29
C ALA A 131 13.23 4.27 -0.99
N ASN A 132 13.72 5.51 -1.09
CA ASN A 132 14.21 6.28 0.04
C ASN A 132 13.53 7.66 0.12
N GLY A 133 12.45 7.76 0.89
CA GLY A 133 11.72 9.01 1.13
C GLY A 133 12.45 10.02 2.01
N TYR A 134 13.61 9.66 2.59
CA TYR A 134 14.42 10.55 3.44
C TYR A 134 15.34 11.49 2.65
N SER A 135 15.33 11.41 1.32
CA SER A 135 16.16 12.27 0.48
C SER A 135 15.59 13.69 0.42
N GLU A 136 16.43 14.70 0.64
CA GLU A 136 16.06 16.12 0.43
C GLU A 136 15.51 16.36 -0.99
N HIS A 137 16.04 15.65 -2.00
CA HIS A 137 15.53 15.70 -3.36
C HIS A 137 14.06 15.25 -3.44
N PHE A 138 13.68 14.21 -2.69
CA PHE A 138 12.31 13.73 -2.64
C PHE A 138 11.38 14.74 -1.94
N VAL A 139 11.81 15.33 -0.83
CA VAL A 139 11.07 16.41 -0.14
C VAL A 139 10.84 17.59 -1.08
N GLY A 140 11.89 18.01 -1.80
CA GLY A 140 11.79 19.05 -2.82
C GLY A 140 10.81 18.71 -3.95
N PHE A 141 10.79 17.45 -4.39
CA PHE A 141 9.84 16.99 -5.40
C PHE A 141 8.39 17.01 -4.89
N VAL A 142 8.12 16.56 -3.65
CA VAL A 142 6.78 16.62 -3.04
C VAL A 142 6.29 18.06 -2.93
N LYS A 143 7.15 18.98 -2.48
CA LYS A 143 6.84 20.42 -2.41
C LYS A 143 6.48 20.99 -3.78
N LYS A 144 7.26 20.64 -4.81
CA LYS A 144 7.00 21.03 -6.21
C LYS A 144 5.68 20.44 -6.72
N ALA A 145 5.42 19.16 -6.46
CA ALA A 145 4.19 18.49 -6.85
C ALA A 145 2.96 19.14 -6.21
N ARG A 146 3.00 19.51 -4.91
CA ARG A 146 1.93 20.27 -4.27
C ARG A 146 1.70 21.64 -4.93
N ALA A 147 2.77 22.36 -5.26
CA ALA A 147 2.64 23.65 -5.93
C ALA A 147 2.00 23.54 -7.33
N ASN A 148 2.39 22.51 -8.09
CA ASN A 148 1.90 22.28 -9.46
C ASN A 148 0.49 21.67 -9.50
N PHE A 149 0.13 20.86 -8.49
CA PHE A 149 -1.10 20.09 -8.45
C PHE A 149 -1.86 20.32 -7.12
N PRO A 150 -2.28 21.57 -6.84
CA PRO A 150 -2.81 21.94 -5.52
C PRO A 150 -4.13 21.24 -5.15
N ASP A 151 -4.87 20.74 -6.15
CA ASP A 151 -6.15 20.05 -5.97
C ASP A 151 -6.02 18.53 -5.81
N LYS A 152 -4.82 17.96 -6.00
CA LYS A 152 -4.57 16.51 -5.92
C LYS A 152 -4.28 16.07 -4.50
N ILE A 153 -4.78 14.89 -4.15
CA ILE A 153 -4.46 14.20 -2.90
C ILE A 153 -3.12 13.51 -3.10
N ILE A 154 -2.09 13.96 -2.39
CA ILE A 154 -0.72 13.49 -2.61
C ILE A 154 -0.39 12.39 -1.60
N ILE A 155 -0.12 11.20 -2.13
CA ILE A 155 0.51 10.08 -1.44
C ILE A 155 2.02 10.18 -1.68
N ALA A 156 2.83 10.15 -0.61
CA ALA A 156 4.29 10.22 -0.71
C ALA A 156 4.99 9.18 0.18
N GLY A 157 5.98 8.47 -0.35
CA GLY A 157 6.86 7.61 0.45
C GLY A 157 7.94 6.89 -0.37
N ASN A 158 8.73 5.98 0.22
CA ASN A 158 8.48 5.35 1.54
C ASN A 158 9.37 5.86 2.68
N VAL A 159 8.80 5.87 3.89
CA VAL A 159 9.46 6.23 5.16
C VAL A 159 9.04 5.27 6.27
N VAL A 160 9.68 5.32 7.45
CA VAL A 160 9.40 4.42 8.59
C VAL A 160 9.47 5.09 9.97
N THR A 161 9.63 6.41 10.03
CA THR A 161 9.80 7.16 11.28
C THR A 161 8.92 8.41 11.31
N GLY A 162 8.61 8.86 12.52
CA GLY A 162 7.69 9.99 12.75
C GLY A 162 8.19 11.34 12.18
N GLU A 163 9.48 11.65 12.26
CA GLU A 163 10.01 12.95 11.81
C GLU A 163 9.83 13.13 10.30
N MET A 164 10.07 12.07 9.54
CA MET A 164 9.96 12.11 8.08
C MET A 164 8.50 12.15 7.63
N VAL A 165 7.59 11.54 8.41
CA VAL A 165 6.14 11.72 8.23
C VAL A 165 5.76 13.19 8.42
N GLU A 166 6.24 13.82 9.49
CA GLU A 166 5.94 15.23 9.77
C GLU A 166 6.46 16.14 8.65
N GLU A 167 7.72 15.96 8.23
CA GLU A 167 8.32 16.74 7.15
C GLU A 167 7.52 16.62 5.84
N LEU A 168 7.20 15.41 5.40
CA LEU A 168 6.45 15.19 4.15
C LEU A 168 5.04 15.79 4.21
N LEU A 169 4.36 15.69 5.36
CA LEU A 169 3.05 16.31 5.57
C LEU A 169 3.14 17.84 5.57
N LEU A 170 4.20 18.42 6.14
CA LEU A 170 4.40 19.87 6.18
C LEU A 170 4.69 20.45 4.80
N VAL A 171 5.42 19.74 3.94
CA VAL A 171 5.75 20.24 2.59
C VAL A 171 4.65 20.02 1.55
N GLY A 172 3.64 19.19 1.85
CA GLY A 172 2.43 19.14 1.02
C GLY A 172 1.80 17.77 0.77
N ALA A 173 2.34 16.68 1.31
CA ALA A 173 1.70 15.38 1.22
C ALA A 173 0.44 15.31 2.10
N ASP A 174 -0.59 14.60 1.65
CA ASP A 174 -1.80 14.32 2.42
C ASP A 174 -1.74 12.96 3.15
N ILE A 175 -1.06 11.99 2.52
CA ILE A 175 -0.98 10.60 2.96
C ILE A 175 0.48 10.13 2.86
N ILE A 176 1.04 9.58 3.93
CA ILE A 176 2.42 9.08 3.94
C ILE A 176 2.46 7.57 3.78
N LYS A 177 3.25 7.07 2.83
CA LYS A 177 3.42 5.63 2.59
C LYS A 177 4.54 5.09 3.48
N VAL A 178 4.19 4.18 4.38
CA VAL A 178 5.05 3.70 5.46
C VAL A 178 5.50 2.27 5.18
N GLY A 179 6.81 2.07 5.01
CA GLY A 179 7.40 0.74 4.88
C GLY A 179 8.73 0.70 4.14
N ILE A 180 9.82 0.34 4.85
CA ILE A 180 11.14 0.08 4.25
C ILE A 180 11.56 -1.35 4.58
N GLY A 181 11.67 -2.15 3.52
CA GLY A 181 12.02 -3.57 3.59
C GLY A 181 10.96 -4.60 4.03
N PRO A 182 9.66 -4.30 4.24
CA PRO A 182 8.70 -5.33 4.66
C PRO A 182 8.16 -6.19 3.49
N GLY A 183 8.32 -5.73 2.25
CA GLY A 183 7.73 -6.34 1.06
C GLY A 183 8.19 -7.79 0.83
N SER A 184 7.28 -8.66 0.38
CA SER A 184 7.54 -10.10 0.19
C SER A 184 8.62 -10.39 -0.87
N VAL A 185 8.79 -9.49 -1.82
CA VAL A 185 9.81 -9.53 -2.89
C VAL A 185 10.90 -8.47 -2.72
N CYS A 186 10.96 -7.82 -1.56
CA CYS A 186 12.02 -6.86 -1.23
C CYS A 186 13.23 -7.58 -0.62
N THR A 187 14.43 -7.11 -0.97
CA THR A 187 15.69 -7.57 -0.40
C THR A 187 16.52 -6.43 0.21
N THR A 188 15.98 -5.21 0.30
CA THR A 188 16.64 -4.03 0.90
C THR A 188 17.29 -4.36 2.24
N ARG A 189 16.54 -4.93 3.21
CA ARG A 189 17.10 -5.28 4.54
C ARG A 189 18.31 -6.21 4.45
N VAL A 190 18.27 -7.17 3.54
CA VAL A 190 19.35 -8.15 3.35
C VAL A 190 20.56 -7.50 2.67
N LYS A 191 20.33 -6.56 1.75
CA LYS A 191 21.39 -5.91 0.96
C LYS A 191 22.04 -4.74 1.69
N THR A 192 21.29 -3.97 2.46
CA THR A 192 21.73 -2.70 3.05
C THR A 192 21.75 -2.71 4.57
N GLY A 193 21.07 -3.67 5.22
CA GLY A 193 20.83 -3.65 6.66
C GLY A 193 19.78 -2.63 7.11
N VAL A 194 19.22 -1.83 6.19
CA VAL A 194 18.27 -0.75 6.51
C VAL A 194 16.83 -1.27 6.45
N GLY A 195 16.05 -0.95 7.48
CA GLY A 195 14.62 -1.21 7.54
C GLY A 195 14.07 -1.09 8.95
N TYR A 196 12.75 -1.22 9.08
CA TYR A 196 12.05 -1.06 10.37
C TYR A 196 10.92 -2.08 10.48
N PRO A 197 10.76 -2.83 11.59
CA PRO A 197 9.64 -3.75 11.76
C PRO A 197 8.28 -3.07 11.57
N GLN A 198 7.48 -3.62 10.65
CA GLN A 198 6.40 -2.87 10.00
C GLN A 198 5.32 -2.40 10.97
N LEU A 199 4.95 -3.20 11.97
CA LEU A 199 3.89 -2.82 12.90
C LEU A 199 4.34 -1.65 13.79
N SER A 200 5.56 -1.68 14.30
CA SER A 200 6.10 -0.54 15.07
C SER A 200 6.24 0.72 14.21
N ALA A 201 6.68 0.60 12.96
CA ALA A 201 6.71 1.74 12.04
C ALA A 201 5.31 2.33 11.81
N ILE A 202 4.29 1.48 11.61
CA ILE A 202 2.89 1.93 11.46
C ILE A 202 2.44 2.71 12.70
N ILE A 203 2.66 2.17 13.90
CA ILE A 203 2.23 2.81 15.15
C ILE A 203 2.89 4.19 15.28
N GLU A 204 4.21 4.26 15.18
CA GLU A 204 4.98 5.50 15.29
C GLU A 204 4.56 6.55 14.25
N CYS A 205 4.49 6.14 12.97
CA CYS A 205 4.13 7.03 11.88
C CYS A 205 2.65 7.47 11.93
N SER A 206 1.75 6.62 12.42
CA SER A 206 0.32 6.96 12.54
C SER A 206 0.11 8.04 13.59
N ASP A 207 0.78 7.94 14.74
CA ASP A 207 0.72 8.95 15.80
C ASP A 207 1.20 10.31 15.28
N ALA A 208 2.34 10.34 14.58
CA ALA A 208 2.88 11.55 13.97
C ALA A 208 1.92 12.15 12.92
N ALA A 209 1.40 11.32 12.01
CA ALA A 209 0.51 11.78 10.95
C ALA A 209 -0.80 12.35 11.50
N HIS A 210 -1.43 11.63 12.43
CA HIS A 210 -2.71 12.01 13.01
C HIS A 210 -2.59 13.29 13.86
N GLY A 211 -1.46 13.47 14.56
CA GLY A 211 -1.14 14.72 15.27
C GLY A 211 -1.11 15.96 14.37
N LEU A 212 -0.78 15.77 13.09
CA LEU A 212 -0.76 16.82 12.08
C LEU A 212 -2.01 16.84 11.17
N GLY A 213 -2.99 15.95 11.41
CA GLY A 213 -4.19 15.80 10.56
C GLY A 213 -3.90 15.19 9.17
N GLY A 214 -2.76 14.54 9.00
CA GLY A 214 -2.45 13.70 7.85
C GLY A 214 -2.90 12.25 8.04
N HIS A 215 -2.64 11.42 7.05
CA HIS A 215 -2.99 9.99 7.07
C HIS A 215 -1.76 9.15 6.69
N ILE A 216 -1.81 7.84 6.97
CA ILE A 216 -0.76 6.91 6.52
C ILE A 216 -1.29 5.69 5.75
N ILE A 217 -0.42 5.13 4.92
CA ILE A 217 -0.58 3.83 4.28
C ILE A 217 0.43 2.86 4.90
N ALA A 218 -0.04 1.75 5.44
CA ALA A 218 0.81 0.60 5.76
C ALA A 218 1.16 -0.15 4.47
N ASP A 219 2.38 0.04 3.95
CA ASP A 219 2.83 -0.52 2.68
C ASP A 219 3.75 -1.74 2.86
N GLY A 220 3.21 -2.91 2.50
CA GLY A 220 3.95 -4.17 2.48
C GLY A 220 3.97 -4.93 3.81
N GLY A 221 4.48 -6.17 3.75
CA GLY A 221 4.62 -7.06 4.90
C GLY A 221 3.39 -7.87 5.30
N CYS A 222 2.19 -7.48 4.87
CA CYS A 222 0.98 -8.27 5.09
C CYS A 222 1.00 -9.55 4.26
N LYS A 223 0.75 -10.69 4.90
CA LYS A 223 0.72 -12.02 4.25
C LYS A 223 -0.64 -12.68 4.33
N VAL A 224 -1.39 -12.37 5.39
CA VAL A 224 -2.71 -12.94 5.68
C VAL A 224 -3.69 -11.84 6.12
N PRO A 225 -5.02 -12.06 6.04
CA PRO A 225 -6.02 -11.07 6.47
C PRO A 225 -5.81 -10.53 7.89
N GLY A 226 -5.30 -11.36 8.81
CA GLY A 226 -4.98 -10.93 10.17
C GLY A 226 -3.89 -9.85 10.24
N ASP A 227 -2.93 -9.84 9.31
CA ASP A 227 -1.90 -8.79 9.24
C ASP A 227 -2.50 -7.46 8.78
N VAL A 228 -3.43 -7.51 7.82
CA VAL A 228 -4.20 -6.33 7.37
C VAL A 228 -4.99 -5.75 8.53
N ALA A 229 -5.66 -6.60 9.30
CA ALA A 229 -6.37 -6.15 10.50
C ALA A 229 -5.41 -5.54 11.53
N LYS A 230 -4.22 -6.13 11.76
CA LYS A 230 -3.18 -5.59 12.64
C LYS A 230 -2.64 -4.25 12.16
N ALA A 231 -2.48 -4.05 10.84
CA ALA A 231 -2.08 -2.75 10.30
C ALA A 231 -3.12 -1.67 10.63
N PHE A 232 -4.41 -1.92 10.42
CA PHE A 232 -5.48 -1.00 10.83
C PHE A 232 -5.55 -0.82 12.36
N GLY A 233 -5.39 -1.89 13.13
CA GLY A 233 -5.34 -1.84 14.59
C GLY A 233 -4.17 -1.03 15.12
N GLY A 234 -3.04 -1.04 14.40
CA GLY A 234 -1.85 -0.24 14.67
C GLY A 234 -1.97 1.23 14.26
N GLY A 235 -3.10 1.66 13.69
CA GLY A 235 -3.36 3.07 13.37
C GLY A 235 -3.25 3.42 11.89
N ALA A 236 -2.97 2.47 11.00
CA ALA A 236 -2.95 2.75 9.57
C ALA A 236 -4.33 3.22 9.08
N ASP A 237 -4.36 4.27 8.26
CA ASP A 237 -5.59 4.73 7.61
C ASP A 237 -5.92 3.87 6.40
N PHE A 238 -4.88 3.46 5.66
CA PHE A 238 -4.94 2.58 4.51
C PHE A 238 -3.93 1.44 4.62
N VAL A 239 -4.18 0.32 3.95
CA VAL A 239 -3.22 -0.80 3.83
C VAL A 239 -2.96 -1.10 2.36
N MET A 240 -1.69 -1.03 1.94
CA MET A 240 -1.27 -1.33 0.57
C MET A 240 -0.73 -2.75 0.44
N LEU A 241 -1.23 -3.48 -0.55
CA LEU A 241 -0.98 -4.90 -0.76
C LEU A 241 -0.36 -5.15 -2.15
N GLY A 242 0.86 -5.69 -2.14
CA GLY A 242 1.50 -6.26 -3.33
C GLY A 242 1.29 -7.77 -3.39
N GLY A 243 2.03 -8.53 -2.58
CA GLY A 243 2.05 -9.99 -2.64
C GLY A 243 0.71 -10.69 -2.40
N MET A 244 -0.21 -10.08 -1.63
CA MET A 244 -1.56 -10.64 -1.46
C MET A 244 -2.38 -10.53 -2.74
N PHE A 245 -2.23 -9.46 -3.53
CA PHE A 245 -2.93 -9.23 -4.80
C PHE A 245 -2.18 -9.70 -6.05
N ALA A 246 -0.92 -10.12 -5.94
CA ALA A 246 -0.23 -10.83 -7.01
C ALA A 246 -0.78 -12.26 -7.21
N GLY A 247 -0.72 -12.75 -8.46
CA GLY A 247 -1.11 -14.11 -8.80
C GLY A 247 -2.56 -14.28 -9.26
N HIS A 248 -3.28 -13.20 -9.51
CA HIS A 248 -4.68 -13.24 -9.94
C HIS A 248 -4.86 -13.02 -11.44
N ASP A 249 -6.08 -13.20 -11.93
CA ASP A 249 -6.46 -12.92 -13.32
C ASP A 249 -6.14 -11.48 -13.74
N GLU A 250 -6.38 -10.55 -12.83
CA GLU A 250 -6.21 -9.11 -13.00
C GLU A 250 -4.76 -8.65 -12.74
N SER A 251 -3.91 -9.52 -12.19
CA SER A 251 -2.49 -9.21 -12.01
C SER A 251 -1.77 -9.08 -13.34
N GLY A 252 -0.66 -8.34 -13.35
CA GLY A 252 0.31 -8.45 -14.43
C GLY A 252 1.17 -9.72 -14.30
N GLY A 253 2.27 -9.77 -15.04
CA GLY A 253 3.22 -10.88 -15.00
C GLY A 253 2.76 -12.10 -15.79
N GLU A 254 3.72 -12.77 -16.44
CA GLU A 254 3.45 -13.93 -17.30
C GLU A 254 2.94 -15.12 -16.48
N ILE A 255 1.98 -15.85 -17.06
CA ILE A 255 1.52 -17.12 -16.51
C ILE A 255 2.54 -18.20 -16.88
N ILE A 256 3.00 -18.94 -15.88
CA ILE A 256 3.91 -20.08 -16.02
C ILE A 256 3.19 -21.32 -15.52
N GLU A 257 3.28 -22.42 -16.27
CA GLU A 257 2.78 -23.72 -15.84
C GLU A 257 3.96 -24.67 -15.57
N GLU A 258 4.03 -25.20 -14.36
CA GLU A 258 5.09 -26.13 -13.92
C GLU A 258 4.49 -27.24 -13.07
N ASN A 259 4.77 -28.50 -13.45
CA ASN A 259 4.28 -29.69 -12.75
C ASN A 259 2.74 -29.68 -12.56
N GLY A 260 2.01 -29.24 -13.57
CA GLY A 260 0.54 -29.13 -13.55
C GLY A 260 -0.02 -28.02 -12.63
N LYS A 261 0.84 -27.16 -12.08
CA LYS A 261 0.45 -25.98 -11.30
C LYS A 261 0.70 -24.70 -12.08
N LYS A 262 -0.26 -23.79 -12.04
CA LYS A 262 -0.15 -22.45 -12.64
C LYS A 262 0.39 -21.45 -11.63
N TYR A 263 1.26 -20.58 -12.12
CA TYR A 263 1.87 -19.48 -11.38
C TYR A 263 1.81 -18.22 -12.23
N ARG A 264 1.98 -17.06 -11.58
CA ARG A 264 2.33 -15.81 -12.26
C ARG A 264 3.65 -15.28 -11.75
N LEU A 265 4.45 -14.69 -12.64
CA LEU A 265 5.66 -13.99 -12.24
C LEU A 265 5.33 -12.77 -11.38
N PHE A 266 6.00 -12.68 -10.23
CA PHE A 266 5.89 -11.56 -9.31
C PHE A 266 7.28 -11.14 -8.86
N TYR A 267 7.60 -9.84 -8.98
CA TYR A 267 8.95 -9.35 -8.69
C TYR A 267 8.92 -7.93 -8.11
N GLY A 268 9.93 -7.61 -7.30
CA GLY A 268 10.10 -6.26 -6.76
C GLY A 268 10.49 -5.26 -7.85
N MET A 269 10.06 -4.00 -7.74
CA MET A 269 10.39 -2.97 -8.74
C MET A 269 11.87 -2.58 -8.78
N SER A 270 12.63 -2.88 -7.72
CA SER A 270 14.11 -2.80 -7.68
C SER A 270 14.80 -4.14 -7.94
N SER A 271 14.10 -5.11 -8.56
CA SER A 271 14.70 -6.37 -8.99
C SER A 271 15.44 -6.22 -10.32
N LYS A 272 16.40 -7.12 -10.59
CA LYS A 272 17.00 -7.25 -11.92
C LYS A 272 15.94 -7.37 -13.03
N THR A 273 14.92 -8.21 -12.84
CA THR A 273 13.82 -8.38 -13.81
C THR A 273 13.13 -7.06 -14.14
N ALA A 274 12.80 -6.25 -13.14
CA ALA A 274 12.17 -4.95 -13.36
C ALA A 274 13.12 -3.94 -14.03
N MET A 275 14.39 -3.90 -13.62
CA MET A 275 15.38 -2.99 -14.20
C MET A 275 15.75 -3.35 -15.64
N ASP A 276 15.84 -4.64 -15.97
CA ASP A 276 16.07 -5.12 -17.34
C ASP A 276 14.89 -4.69 -18.24
N LYS A 277 13.66 -4.84 -17.74
CA LYS A 277 12.42 -4.48 -18.48
C LYS A 277 12.25 -2.97 -18.68
N HIS A 278 12.54 -2.17 -17.66
CA HIS A 278 12.15 -0.75 -17.62
C HIS A 278 13.32 0.24 -17.67
N SER A 279 14.56 -0.22 -17.53
CA SER A 279 15.75 0.65 -17.42
C SER A 279 16.96 0.16 -18.22
N GLY A 280 16.79 -0.87 -19.06
CA GLY A 280 17.85 -1.39 -19.93
C GLY A 280 18.96 -2.16 -19.20
N GLY A 281 18.73 -2.54 -17.94
CA GLY A 281 19.68 -3.32 -17.14
C GLY A 281 19.94 -2.77 -15.73
N VAL A 282 20.73 -3.51 -14.97
CA VAL A 282 21.25 -3.06 -13.67
C VAL A 282 22.49 -2.20 -13.89
N ALA A 283 22.43 -0.91 -13.55
CA ALA A 283 23.60 -0.04 -13.62
C ALA A 283 24.73 -0.54 -12.70
N GLU A 284 26.00 -0.37 -13.11
CA GLU A 284 27.17 -0.94 -12.42
C GLU A 284 27.25 -0.57 -10.92
N TYR A 285 26.78 0.63 -10.57
CA TYR A 285 26.79 1.13 -9.19
C TYR A 285 25.57 0.71 -8.36
N ARG A 286 24.62 -0.05 -8.91
CA ARG A 286 23.38 -0.47 -8.23
C ARG A 286 23.38 -1.96 -7.94
N ALA A 287 22.92 -2.32 -6.74
CA ALA A 287 22.56 -3.70 -6.40
C ALA A 287 21.05 -3.91 -6.55
N SER A 288 20.64 -5.13 -6.89
CA SER A 288 19.22 -5.52 -6.91
C SER A 288 18.68 -5.62 -5.47
N GLU A 289 17.70 -4.76 -5.16
CA GLU A 289 16.97 -4.72 -3.88
C GLU A 289 15.57 -5.35 -3.98
N GLY A 290 15.30 -6.05 -5.09
CA GLY A 290 14.18 -6.95 -5.25
C GLY A 290 14.59 -8.36 -5.65
N LYS A 291 13.66 -9.29 -5.50
CA LYS A 291 13.75 -10.66 -6.04
C LYS A 291 12.55 -10.96 -6.94
N THR A 292 12.67 -12.01 -7.74
CA THR A 292 11.60 -12.57 -8.58
C THR A 292 11.14 -13.88 -7.99
N VAL A 293 9.83 -14.09 -7.91
CA VAL A 293 9.19 -15.29 -7.40
C VAL A 293 8.06 -15.72 -8.32
N LYS A 294 7.65 -16.98 -8.19
CA LYS A 294 6.45 -17.52 -8.83
C LYS A 294 5.32 -17.46 -7.81
N ALA A 295 4.41 -16.51 -7.97
CA ALA A 295 3.21 -16.44 -7.15
C ALA A 295 2.24 -17.54 -7.63
N VAL A 296 1.71 -18.34 -6.71
CA VAL A 296 0.67 -19.34 -7.05
C VAL A 296 -0.50 -18.62 -7.72
N TYR A 297 -1.03 -19.20 -8.79
CA TYR A 297 -2.23 -18.68 -9.44
C TYR A 297 -3.44 -18.86 -8.54
N LYS A 298 -4.20 -17.77 -8.32
CA LYS A 298 -5.29 -17.69 -7.35
C LYS A 298 -6.68 -17.49 -8.00
N GLY A 299 -6.76 -17.39 -9.33
CA GLY A 299 -8.01 -17.03 -10.00
C GLY A 299 -8.36 -15.54 -9.85
N PRO A 300 -9.65 -15.17 -9.81
CA PRO A 300 -10.09 -13.78 -9.71
C PRO A 300 -9.72 -13.13 -8.37
N VAL A 301 -9.27 -11.87 -8.40
CA VAL A 301 -8.89 -11.13 -7.17
C VAL A 301 -10.06 -10.89 -6.22
N SER A 302 -11.29 -10.87 -6.72
CA SER A 302 -12.51 -10.66 -5.93
C SER A 302 -12.69 -11.71 -4.81
N GLU A 303 -12.22 -12.95 -5.00
CA GLU A 303 -12.24 -13.98 -3.95
C GLU A 303 -11.24 -13.67 -2.83
N THR A 304 -10.04 -13.20 -3.18
CA THR A 304 -9.04 -12.73 -2.20
C THR A 304 -9.53 -11.49 -1.46
N VAL A 305 -10.21 -10.56 -2.13
CA VAL A 305 -10.82 -9.39 -1.49
C VAL A 305 -11.87 -9.85 -0.47
N LYS A 306 -12.77 -10.75 -0.83
CA LYS A 306 -13.78 -11.30 0.09
C LYS A 306 -13.15 -11.92 1.33
N ASP A 307 -12.08 -12.70 1.17
CA ASP A 307 -11.34 -13.31 2.29
C ASP A 307 -10.71 -12.25 3.21
N ILE A 308 -9.99 -11.27 2.64
CA ILE A 308 -9.39 -10.17 3.40
C ILE A 308 -10.46 -9.41 4.20
N LEU A 309 -11.52 -8.98 3.53
CA LEU A 309 -12.60 -8.23 4.17
C LEU A 309 -13.36 -9.08 5.20
N GLY A 310 -13.53 -10.38 4.94
CA GLY A 310 -14.09 -11.33 5.90
C GLY A 310 -13.25 -11.43 7.18
N GLY A 311 -11.92 -11.54 7.04
CA GLY A 311 -10.97 -11.56 8.16
C GLY A 311 -10.96 -10.26 8.97
N VAL A 312 -11.02 -9.11 8.30
CA VAL A 312 -11.09 -7.81 8.99
C VAL A 312 -12.43 -7.66 9.73
N ARG A 313 -13.58 -8.00 9.12
CA ARG A 313 -14.89 -8.00 9.81
C ARG A 313 -14.87 -8.93 11.03
N SER A 314 -14.29 -10.12 10.90
CA SER A 314 -14.11 -11.06 12.00
C SER A 314 -13.33 -10.42 13.16
N THR A 315 -12.18 -9.80 12.85
CA THR A 315 -11.37 -9.10 13.85
C THR A 315 -12.17 -7.99 14.55
N CYS A 316 -12.89 -7.17 13.78
CA CYS A 316 -13.76 -6.13 14.31
C CYS A 316 -14.80 -6.69 15.29
N THR A 317 -15.42 -7.84 15.00
CA THR A 317 -16.36 -8.47 15.95
C THR A 317 -15.69 -8.92 17.25
N TYR A 318 -14.46 -9.47 17.19
CA TYR A 318 -13.69 -9.91 18.37
C TYR A 318 -13.29 -8.77 19.30
N VAL A 319 -13.09 -7.56 18.76
CA VAL A 319 -12.73 -6.37 19.57
C VAL A 319 -13.90 -5.42 19.82
N GLY A 320 -15.09 -5.75 19.30
CA GLY A 320 -16.31 -4.97 19.45
C GLY A 320 -16.37 -3.67 18.64
N ALA A 321 -15.74 -3.62 17.47
CA ALA A 321 -15.75 -2.48 16.55
C ALA A 321 -16.87 -2.63 15.50
N SER A 322 -17.92 -1.80 15.56
CA SER A 322 -18.98 -1.79 14.53
C SER A 322 -18.54 -1.15 13.21
N GLN A 323 -17.54 -0.29 13.27
CA GLN A 323 -16.95 0.40 12.12
C GLN A 323 -15.43 0.27 12.15
N LEU A 324 -14.79 0.17 10.99
CA LEU A 324 -13.33 0.10 10.91
C LEU A 324 -12.63 1.30 11.57
N LYS A 325 -13.28 2.47 11.60
CA LYS A 325 -12.82 3.68 12.32
C LYS A 325 -12.59 3.45 13.82
N GLU A 326 -13.28 2.47 14.41
CA GLU A 326 -13.15 2.15 15.83
C GLU A 326 -12.05 1.14 16.13
N LEU A 327 -11.55 0.42 15.11
CA LEU A 327 -10.65 -0.72 15.29
C LEU A 327 -9.40 -0.34 16.08
N SER A 328 -8.66 0.69 15.66
CA SER A 328 -7.46 1.16 16.36
C SER A 328 -7.75 1.57 17.80
N LYS A 329 -8.83 2.33 18.04
CA LYS A 329 -9.25 2.75 19.40
C LYS A 329 -9.60 1.58 20.32
N ARG A 330 -10.08 0.47 19.75
CA ARG A 330 -10.43 -0.75 20.48
C ARG A 330 -9.29 -1.77 20.49
N THR A 331 -8.19 -1.49 19.81
CA THR A 331 -7.05 -2.40 19.74
C THR A 331 -6.30 -2.43 21.07
N THR A 332 -5.89 -3.62 21.46
CA THR A 332 -4.86 -3.83 22.48
C THR A 332 -4.05 -5.02 21.99
N PHE A 333 -2.80 -4.77 21.62
CA PHE A 333 -1.90 -5.83 21.19
C PHE A 333 -1.32 -6.57 22.40
N ILE A 334 -1.24 -7.88 22.29
CA ILE A 334 -0.51 -8.77 23.19
C ILE A 334 0.71 -9.23 22.43
N ARG A 335 1.91 -9.05 22.98
CA ARG A 335 3.14 -9.61 22.39
C ARG A 335 3.13 -11.13 22.53
N VAL A 336 3.51 -11.83 21.47
CA VAL A 336 3.47 -13.30 21.42
C VAL A 336 4.80 -13.87 20.96
N GLN A 337 5.08 -15.11 21.36
CA GLN A 337 6.16 -15.90 20.78
C GLN A 337 5.67 -16.67 19.54
N GLU A 338 4.40 -17.07 19.53
CA GLU A 338 3.77 -17.82 18.44
C GLU A 338 2.43 -17.18 18.06
N GLN A 339 2.22 -16.95 16.76
CA GLN A 339 0.97 -16.40 16.23
C GLN A 339 -0.04 -17.50 15.87
N GLU A 340 0.42 -18.64 15.36
CA GLU A 340 -0.42 -19.63 14.71
C GLU A 340 0.17 -21.02 14.90
N ASN A 341 -0.69 -21.96 15.30
CA ASN A 341 -0.33 -23.38 15.37
C ASN A 341 -0.14 -23.94 13.94
N GLN A 342 1.06 -24.45 13.65
CA GLN A 342 1.47 -24.96 12.33
C GLN A 342 1.34 -26.49 12.20
N VAL A 343 0.65 -27.19 13.11
CA VAL A 343 0.56 -28.66 13.11
C VAL A 343 0.08 -29.24 11.77
N PHE A 344 -0.72 -28.49 11.00
CA PHE A 344 -1.22 -28.90 9.67
C PHE A 344 -0.75 -27.97 8.54
N LYS A 345 0.37 -27.26 8.71
CA LYS A 345 1.04 -26.58 7.59
C LYS A 345 2.10 -27.50 7.03
N ASP A 346 1.85 -28.02 5.83
CA ASP A 346 2.82 -28.79 5.04
C ASP A 346 4.06 -27.95 4.67
#